data_AF-A0A2D7VRF1-F1
#
_entry.id   AF-A0A2D7VRF1-F1
#
_cell.length_a   1.000
_cell.length_b   1.000
_cell.length_c   1.000
_cell.angle_alpha   90.00
_cell.angle_beta   90.00
_cell.angle_gamma   90.00
#
_symmetry.space_group_name_H-M   'P 1'
#
loop_
_entity.id
_entity.type
_entity.pdbx_description
1 polymer ?
#
loop_
_entity_poly.entity_id
_entity_poly.type
_entity_poly.pdbx_seq_one_letter_code
_entity_poly.pdbx_strand_id
1 'polypeptide(L)'
;MGSLHENIEERINELYEDGIIIVAAAGNGKGCNKDGFDPDDYGYPNAFEKVISVTGTFVTNDYDTAPRFKDDNGREIIEYVKDRHASKIGFKADGSAQIPYPKYGMQANNAIDITAPAYTYLLGSHICYGESKMGGVTSGAAPFVTGVIGLIWSENYCLSSYEVESILKLSSEEIENLEGNTRYRGKLGAGRVNAYRAVKMARETKELFGNVEVSNRDMYRYHYRLENAPYNITVKNQTFRDSASVRFKARNAIYLKPGTTLRPDKTSRMTFKIDATTPTGECFPEPPKAYERLYKK
;
A
#
# COMPACT_ATOMS: atom_id res chain seq x y z
N MET A 1 -19.71 14.88 -7.45
CA MET A 1 -20.21 14.28 -6.19
C MET A 1 -21.11 15.28 -5.47
N GLY A 2 -21.99 14.84 -4.56
CA GLY A 2 -22.88 15.72 -3.79
C GLY A 2 -22.35 15.99 -2.37
N SER A 3 -23.06 16.84 -1.60
CA SER A 3 -22.66 17.31 -0.26
C SER A 3 -22.30 16.19 0.75
N LEU A 4 -22.93 15.02 0.65
CA LEU A 4 -22.60 13.86 1.48
C LEU A 4 -21.13 13.43 1.31
N HIS A 5 -20.62 13.46 0.09
CA HIS A 5 -19.25 13.07 -0.21
C HIS A 5 -18.24 14.06 0.35
N GLU A 6 -18.48 15.36 0.15
CA GLU A 6 -17.63 16.44 0.66
C GLU A 6 -17.54 16.39 2.19
N ASN A 7 -18.68 16.21 2.88
CA ASN A 7 -18.70 16.10 4.34
C ASN A 7 -17.93 14.87 4.85
N ILE A 8 -17.98 13.74 4.13
CA ILE A 8 -17.23 12.54 4.49
C ILE A 8 -15.74 12.77 4.27
N GLU A 9 -15.34 13.35 3.14
CA GLU A 9 -13.95 13.64 2.82
C GLU A 9 -13.33 14.62 3.81
N GLU A 10 -14.04 15.70 4.16
CA GLU A 10 -13.60 16.67 5.17
C GLU A 10 -13.37 15.99 6.53
N ARG A 11 -14.27 15.09 6.94
CA ARG A 11 -14.10 14.35 8.20
C ARG A 11 -12.95 13.37 8.16
N ILE A 12 -12.74 12.67 7.04
CA ILE A 12 -11.57 11.81 6.85
C ILE A 12 -10.29 12.65 6.94
N ASN A 13 -10.31 13.84 6.34
CA ASN A 13 -9.18 14.75 6.38
C ASN A 13 -8.84 15.22 7.80
N GLU A 14 -9.85 15.56 8.60
CA GLU A 14 -9.69 15.89 10.03
C GLU A 14 -9.09 14.72 10.82
N LEU A 15 -9.66 13.51 10.66
CA LEU A 15 -9.18 12.30 11.33
C LEU A 15 -7.70 12.03 11.02
N TYR A 16 -7.29 12.18 9.76
CA TYR A 16 -5.92 11.94 9.35
C TYR A 16 -4.94 12.94 9.98
N GLU A 17 -5.31 14.23 10.06
CA GLU A 17 -4.48 15.25 10.76
C GLU A 17 -4.34 14.93 12.25
N ASP A 18 -5.38 14.38 12.88
CA ASP A 18 -5.37 13.99 14.29
C ASP A 18 -4.68 12.63 14.56
N GLY A 19 -4.01 12.03 13.58
CA GLY A 19 -3.29 10.76 13.77
C GLY A 19 -4.11 9.49 13.52
N ILE A 20 -5.33 9.60 12.97
CA ILE A 20 -6.23 8.46 12.72
C ILE A 20 -6.21 8.10 11.23
N ILE A 21 -5.61 6.95 10.91
CA ILE A 21 -5.56 6.43 9.54
C ILE A 21 -6.74 5.48 9.29
N ILE A 22 -7.52 5.76 8.25
CA ILE A 22 -8.54 4.84 7.74
C ILE A 22 -7.90 3.95 6.68
N VAL A 23 -8.08 2.63 6.83
CA VAL A 23 -7.64 1.62 5.86
C VAL A 23 -8.89 0.97 5.27
N ALA A 24 -9.01 0.98 3.94
CA ALA A 24 -10.17 0.44 3.26
C ALA A 24 -9.76 -0.57 2.18
N ALA A 25 -10.52 -1.65 2.06
CA ALA A 25 -10.40 -2.55 0.93
C ALA A 25 -10.80 -1.81 -0.36
N ALA A 26 -10.02 -1.98 -1.42
CA ALA A 26 -10.28 -1.35 -2.71
C ALA A 26 -11.64 -1.80 -3.28
N GLY A 27 -12.01 -3.07 -3.08
CA GLY A 27 -13.19 -3.67 -3.67
C GLY A 27 -12.81 -4.85 -4.57
N ASN A 28 -13.83 -5.47 -5.17
CA ASN A 28 -13.67 -6.64 -6.03
C ASN A 28 -14.57 -6.46 -7.25
N GLY A 29 -14.19 -7.07 -8.37
CA GLY A 29 -14.98 -7.05 -9.60
C GLY A 29 -16.22 -7.95 -9.56
N LYS A 30 -16.75 -8.26 -10.74
CA LYS A 30 -18.06 -8.87 -10.97
C LYS A 30 -18.33 -10.22 -10.27
N GLY A 31 -17.28 -10.96 -9.89
CA GLY A 31 -17.41 -12.23 -9.16
C GLY A 31 -17.82 -12.06 -7.68
N CYS A 32 -17.54 -10.90 -7.10
CA CYS A 32 -17.77 -10.62 -5.67
C CYS A 32 -18.65 -9.38 -5.45
N ASN A 33 -19.05 -8.68 -6.51
CA ASN A 33 -19.91 -7.52 -6.45
C ASN A 33 -21.13 -7.71 -7.37
N LYS A 34 -22.34 -7.55 -6.81
CA LYS A 34 -23.60 -7.64 -7.56
C LYS A 34 -23.95 -6.35 -8.30
N ASP A 35 -23.23 -5.26 -8.01
CA ASP A 35 -23.61 -3.90 -8.39
C ASP A 35 -23.00 -3.47 -9.74
N GLY A 36 -22.41 -4.40 -10.50
CA GLY A 36 -21.89 -4.13 -11.85
C GLY A 36 -20.56 -3.36 -11.90
N PHE A 37 -19.91 -3.14 -10.76
CA PHE A 37 -18.59 -2.50 -10.64
C PHE A 37 -17.51 -3.25 -11.44
N ASP A 38 -16.80 -2.51 -12.29
CA ASP A 38 -15.64 -3.01 -13.01
C ASP A 38 -14.39 -2.97 -12.10
N PRO A 39 -13.39 -3.83 -12.33
CA PRO A 39 -12.15 -3.84 -11.56
C PRO A 39 -11.36 -2.53 -11.60
N ASP A 40 -11.60 -1.67 -12.58
CA ASP A 40 -10.91 -0.40 -12.76
C ASP A 40 -11.68 0.80 -12.15
N ASP A 41 -12.90 0.58 -11.64
CA ASP A 41 -13.73 1.63 -11.07
C ASP A 41 -13.21 2.12 -9.70
N TYR A 42 -13.59 3.34 -9.33
CA TYR A 42 -13.28 3.92 -8.03
C TYR A 42 -14.39 3.58 -7.01
N GLY A 43 -14.03 2.88 -5.94
CA GLY A 43 -14.90 2.68 -4.79
C GLY A 43 -14.70 3.75 -3.73
N TYR A 44 -15.77 4.12 -3.01
CA TYR A 44 -15.68 4.98 -1.83
C TYR A 44 -16.02 4.18 -0.56
N PRO A 45 -15.31 4.41 0.56
CA PRO A 45 -14.38 5.51 0.81
C PRO A 45 -12.92 5.27 0.36
N ASN A 46 -12.58 4.13 -0.24
CA ASN A 46 -11.17 3.80 -0.50
C ASN A 46 -10.48 4.76 -1.48
N ALA A 47 -11.20 5.39 -2.41
CA ALA A 47 -10.62 6.31 -3.37
C ALA A 47 -10.42 7.75 -2.84
N PHE A 48 -10.71 8.03 -1.57
CA PHE A 48 -10.36 9.31 -0.94
C PHE A 48 -8.85 9.40 -0.70
N GLU A 49 -8.26 10.59 -0.89
CA GLU A 49 -6.82 10.80 -0.81
C GLU A 49 -6.21 10.37 0.53
N LYS A 50 -6.90 10.62 1.64
CA LYS A 50 -6.44 10.30 3.00
C LYS A 50 -7.00 8.98 3.56
N VAL A 51 -7.37 8.06 2.67
CA VAL A 51 -7.69 6.66 3.02
C VAL A 51 -6.65 5.77 2.38
N ILE A 52 -6.06 4.87 3.16
CA ILE A 52 -5.14 3.86 2.61
C ILE A 52 -5.97 2.80 1.88
N SER A 53 -5.96 2.86 0.55
CA SER A 53 -6.65 1.91 -0.33
C SER A 53 -5.82 0.64 -0.53
N VAL A 54 -6.39 -0.49 -0.13
CA VAL A 54 -5.69 -1.79 -0.13
C VAL A 54 -6.30 -2.73 -1.16
N THR A 55 -5.49 -3.14 -2.13
CA THR A 55 -5.82 -4.26 -3.01
C THR A 55 -5.06 -5.53 -2.64
N GLY A 56 -5.29 -6.60 -3.39
CA GLY A 56 -4.73 -7.91 -3.09
C GLY A 56 -3.60 -8.37 -4.00
N THR A 57 -2.82 -9.30 -3.47
CA THR A 57 -1.92 -10.17 -4.23
C THR A 57 -2.03 -11.59 -3.70
N PHE A 58 -1.67 -12.57 -4.53
CA PHE A 58 -1.54 -13.96 -4.14
C PHE A 58 -0.12 -14.26 -3.63
N VAL A 59 0.03 -15.36 -2.88
CA VAL A 59 1.25 -15.71 -2.13
C VAL A 59 1.59 -17.20 -2.13
N THR A 60 0.90 -18.01 -2.93
CA THR A 60 0.94 -19.48 -2.78
C THR A 60 2.01 -20.14 -3.62
N ASN A 61 1.98 -19.94 -4.94
CA ASN A 61 2.86 -20.66 -5.88
C ASN A 61 3.97 -19.76 -6.43
N ASP A 62 5.12 -20.32 -6.77
CA ASP A 62 6.16 -19.58 -7.50
C ASP A 62 5.91 -19.64 -9.01
N TYR A 63 6.22 -18.56 -9.73
CA TYR A 63 5.86 -18.43 -11.15
C TYR A 63 6.46 -19.53 -12.03
N ASP A 64 7.71 -19.91 -11.78
CA ASP A 64 8.46 -20.85 -12.61
C ASP A 64 8.12 -22.32 -12.31
N THR A 65 7.61 -22.61 -11.11
CA THR A 65 7.35 -23.98 -10.62
C THR A 65 5.87 -24.28 -10.42
N ALA A 66 5.00 -23.27 -10.57
CA ALA A 66 3.57 -23.44 -10.42
C ALA A 66 3.04 -24.55 -11.35
N PRO A 67 2.21 -25.48 -10.84
CA PRO A 67 1.57 -26.48 -11.67
C PRO A 67 0.74 -25.84 -12.78
N ARG A 68 0.94 -26.33 -14.01
CA ARG A 68 0.19 -25.91 -15.20
C ARG A 68 -0.99 -26.85 -15.41
N PHE A 69 -2.15 -26.28 -15.70
CA PHE A 69 -3.36 -27.04 -16.02
C PHE A 69 -4.22 -26.27 -17.02
N LYS A 70 -5.23 -26.94 -17.58
CA LYS A 70 -6.15 -26.33 -18.55
C LYS A 70 -7.37 -25.76 -17.84
N ASP A 71 -7.75 -24.52 -18.17
CA ASP A 71 -9.02 -23.93 -17.79
C ASP A 71 -10.20 -24.57 -18.55
N ASP A 72 -11.44 -24.18 -18.21
CA ASP A 72 -12.66 -24.68 -18.87
C ASP A 72 -12.73 -24.41 -20.38
N ASN A 73 -11.89 -23.50 -20.89
CA ASN A 73 -11.77 -23.19 -22.31
C ASN A 73 -10.54 -23.83 -22.96
N GLY A 74 -9.86 -24.75 -22.25
CA GLY A 74 -8.68 -25.45 -22.73
C GLY A 74 -7.38 -24.64 -22.69
N ARG A 75 -7.36 -23.44 -22.09
CA ARG A 75 -6.15 -22.59 -22.00
C ARG A 75 -5.25 -23.09 -20.88
N GLU A 76 -3.95 -23.17 -21.15
CA GLU A 76 -2.96 -23.45 -20.12
C GLU A 76 -2.84 -22.24 -19.16
N ILE A 77 -2.98 -22.51 -17.87
CA ILE A 77 -2.91 -21.52 -16.79
C ILE A 77 -2.11 -22.02 -15.59
N ILE A 78 -1.60 -21.07 -14.81
CA ILE A 78 -1.10 -21.25 -13.44
C ILE A 78 -1.94 -20.39 -12.47
N GLU A 79 -1.98 -20.79 -11.20
CA GLU A 79 -2.85 -20.18 -10.19
C GLU A 79 -2.10 -19.66 -8.97
N TYR A 80 -2.67 -18.66 -8.31
CA TYR A 80 -2.30 -18.13 -6.99
C TYR A 80 -0.80 -17.82 -6.83
N VAL A 81 -0.21 -17.29 -7.90
CA VAL A 81 1.22 -17.02 -7.96
C VAL A 81 1.60 -15.89 -7.00
N LYS A 82 2.68 -16.09 -6.25
CA LYS A 82 3.24 -15.13 -5.32
C LYS A 82 3.50 -13.79 -6.00
N ASP A 83 3.05 -12.71 -5.38
CA ASP A 83 3.20 -11.33 -5.85
C ASP A 83 2.41 -11.00 -7.12
N ARG A 84 1.50 -11.88 -7.56
CA ARG A 84 0.62 -11.60 -8.69
C ARG A 84 -0.75 -11.17 -8.20
N HIS A 85 -1.28 -10.14 -8.83
CA HIS A 85 -2.60 -9.60 -8.49
C HIS A 85 -3.73 -10.49 -9.04
N ALA A 86 -3.55 -11.09 -10.21
CA ALA A 86 -4.51 -12.02 -10.78
C ALA A 86 -4.41 -13.41 -10.13
N SER A 87 -5.57 -14.03 -9.87
CA SER A 87 -5.62 -15.40 -9.32
C SER A 87 -5.18 -16.46 -10.33
N LYS A 88 -5.38 -16.19 -11.63
CA LYS A 88 -5.04 -17.07 -12.74
C LYS A 88 -4.20 -16.30 -13.76
N ILE A 89 -3.13 -16.91 -14.24
CA ILE A 89 -2.30 -16.40 -15.33
C ILE A 89 -2.28 -17.45 -16.43
N GLY A 90 -2.67 -17.05 -17.63
CA GLY A 90 -2.56 -17.89 -18.82
C GLY A 90 -1.35 -17.51 -19.65
N PHE A 91 -1.08 -18.32 -20.67
CA PHE A 91 0.03 -18.12 -21.58
C PHE A 91 -0.47 -17.98 -23.02
N LYS A 92 0.12 -17.06 -23.77
CA LYS A 92 -0.08 -16.96 -25.23
C LYS A 92 0.80 -17.99 -25.94
N ALA A 93 0.59 -18.14 -27.25
CA ALA A 93 1.37 -19.05 -28.09
C ALA A 93 2.87 -18.72 -28.12
N ASP A 94 3.25 -17.44 -27.92
CA ASP A 94 4.64 -16.99 -27.82
C ASP A 94 5.24 -17.16 -26.40
N GLY A 95 4.50 -17.78 -25.48
CA GLY A 95 4.91 -18.00 -24.10
C GLY A 95 4.66 -16.81 -23.16
N SER A 96 4.25 -15.65 -23.66
CA SER A 96 4.01 -14.47 -22.82
C SER A 96 2.78 -14.63 -21.93
N ALA A 97 2.88 -14.16 -20.67
CA ALA A 97 1.76 -14.14 -19.74
C ALA A 97 0.58 -13.28 -20.22
N GLN A 98 -0.63 -13.73 -19.93
CA GLN A 98 -1.88 -13.00 -20.11
C GLN A 98 -2.82 -13.25 -18.93
N ILE A 99 -3.71 -12.29 -18.67
CA ILE A 99 -4.76 -12.44 -17.65
C ILE A 99 -6.06 -12.85 -18.34
N PRO A 100 -6.49 -14.13 -18.22
CA PRO A 100 -7.66 -14.63 -18.94
C PRO A 100 -8.99 -14.10 -18.39
N TYR A 101 -9.05 -13.74 -17.12
CA TYR A 101 -10.31 -13.39 -16.42
C TYR A 101 -10.23 -12.06 -15.66
N PRO A 102 -9.86 -10.94 -16.31
CA PRO A 102 -9.58 -9.69 -15.61
C PRO A 102 -10.81 -9.13 -14.88
N LYS A 103 -12.03 -9.37 -15.38
CA LYS A 103 -13.30 -8.86 -14.82
C LYS A 103 -13.70 -9.47 -13.47
N TYR A 104 -13.12 -10.63 -13.12
CA TYR A 104 -13.46 -11.38 -11.90
C TYR A 104 -12.40 -11.22 -10.80
N GLY A 105 -11.43 -10.33 -11.02
CA GLY A 105 -10.35 -10.07 -10.06
C GLY A 105 -10.72 -9.07 -8.97
N MET A 106 -9.74 -8.81 -8.13
CA MET A 106 -9.73 -7.70 -7.18
C MET A 106 -9.62 -6.37 -7.94
N GLN A 107 -10.05 -5.26 -7.35
CA GLN A 107 -9.93 -3.96 -8.01
C GLN A 107 -8.46 -3.54 -8.18
N ALA A 108 -8.17 -2.92 -9.32
CA ALA A 108 -6.87 -2.39 -9.71
C ALA A 108 -7.06 -1.06 -10.45
N ASN A 109 -6.90 0.07 -9.74
CA ASN A 109 -6.98 1.42 -10.29
C ASN A 109 -5.87 2.29 -9.68
N ASN A 110 -5.78 3.55 -10.12
CA ASN A 110 -4.73 4.45 -9.67
C ASN A 110 -4.97 5.02 -8.25
N ALA A 111 -6.12 4.79 -7.61
CA ALA A 111 -6.35 5.19 -6.22
C ALA A 111 -5.79 4.19 -5.19
N ILE A 112 -5.39 3.00 -5.63
CA ILE A 112 -4.78 1.99 -4.75
C ILE A 112 -3.44 2.47 -4.23
N ASP A 113 -3.23 2.36 -2.92
CA ASP A 113 -1.99 2.76 -2.25
C ASP A 113 -1.01 1.62 -2.07
N ILE A 114 -1.53 0.42 -1.79
CA ILE A 114 -0.71 -0.73 -1.43
C ILE A 114 -1.42 -2.05 -1.72
N THR A 115 -0.65 -3.11 -1.91
CA THR A 115 -1.17 -4.47 -2.03
C THR A 115 -0.81 -5.31 -0.80
N ALA A 116 -1.66 -6.26 -0.45
CA ALA A 116 -1.40 -7.22 0.62
C ALA A 116 -1.92 -8.61 0.26
N PRO A 117 -1.49 -9.67 0.95
CA PRO A 117 -2.02 -11.01 0.72
C PRO A 117 -3.54 -11.03 0.84
N ALA A 118 -4.22 -11.50 -0.22
CA ALA A 118 -5.68 -11.47 -0.30
C ALA A 118 -6.34 -12.84 -0.34
N TYR A 119 -5.56 -13.90 -0.54
CA TYR A 119 -6.03 -15.27 -0.44
C TYR A 119 -5.86 -15.75 0.99
N THR A 120 -6.92 -15.57 1.77
CA THR A 120 -6.86 -15.71 3.23
C THR A 120 -8.02 -16.56 3.71
N TYR A 121 -7.89 -17.10 4.93
CA TYR A 121 -9.00 -17.75 5.60
C TYR A 121 -10.01 -16.70 6.06
N LEU A 122 -11.27 -16.88 5.70
CA LEU A 122 -12.37 -16.24 6.41
C LEU A 122 -12.52 -16.96 7.75
N LEU A 123 -11.76 -16.50 8.75
CA LEU A 123 -11.90 -16.95 10.14
C LEU A 123 -13.30 -16.57 10.62
N GLY A 124 -14.14 -17.57 10.87
CA GLY A 124 -15.51 -17.39 11.33
C GLY A 124 -16.47 -18.49 10.89
N SER A 125 -16.20 -19.19 9.77
CA SER A 125 -17.04 -20.32 9.38
C SER A 125 -16.89 -21.51 10.35
N HIS A 126 -15.67 -21.77 10.84
CA HIS A 126 -15.36 -22.89 11.73
C HIS A 126 -15.95 -22.76 13.14
N ILE A 127 -16.18 -21.55 13.63
CA ILE A 127 -16.84 -21.29 14.94
C ILE A 127 -18.36 -21.56 14.83
N CYS A 128 -18.91 -21.60 13.61
CA CYS A 128 -20.32 -21.79 13.30
C CYS A 128 -20.61 -23.06 12.49
N TYR A 129 -19.76 -24.09 12.56
CA TYR A 129 -19.90 -25.37 11.82
C TYR A 129 -19.95 -25.25 10.29
N GLY A 130 -19.50 -24.13 9.71
CA GLY A 130 -19.40 -23.94 8.27
C GLY A 130 -18.02 -24.31 7.72
N GLU A 131 -17.97 -24.84 6.50
CA GLU A 131 -16.72 -25.13 5.77
C GLU A 131 -15.85 -23.87 5.66
N SER A 132 -14.54 -24.00 5.87
CA SER A 132 -13.57 -22.94 5.57
C SER A 132 -13.63 -22.56 4.10
N LYS A 133 -14.09 -21.35 3.81
CA LYS A 133 -14.02 -20.77 2.46
C LYS A 133 -12.78 -19.92 2.35
N MET A 134 -11.88 -20.33 1.46
CA MET A 134 -10.73 -19.54 1.06
C MET A 134 -11.11 -18.76 -0.19
N GLY A 135 -10.84 -17.46 -0.21
CA GLY A 135 -11.21 -16.59 -1.31
C GLY A 135 -10.24 -15.44 -1.44
N GLY A 136 -9.93 -15.07 -2.69
CA GLY A 136 -9.13 -13.88 -2.99
C GLY A 136 -10.01 -12.64 -2.89
N VAL A 137 -9.98 -11.95 -1.75
CA VAL A 137 -10.80 -10.75 -1.52
C VAL A 137 -9.99 -9.63 -0.92
N THR A 138 -10.17 -8.41 -1.41
CA THR A 138 -9.51 -7.21 -0.86
C THR A 138 -9.89 -6.94 0.60
N SER A 139 -11.07 -7.38 1.05
CA SER A 139 -11.49 -7.35 2.45
C SER A 139 -10.56 -8.15 3.37
N GLY A 140 -9.96 -9.23 2.87
CA GLY A 140 -8.97 -10.02 3.61
C GLY A 140 -7.57 -9.40 3.61
N ALA A 141 -7.30 -8.49 2.68
CA ALA A 141 -6.01 -7.81 2.52
C ALA A 141 -5.87 -6.57 3.43
N ALA A 142 -6.94 -5.77 3.54
CA ALA A 142 -6.98 -4.56 4.39
C ALA A 142 -6.47 -4.78 5.83
N PRO A 143 -6.90 -5.83 6.59
CA PRO A 143 -6.44 -6.02 7.97
C PRO A 143 -4.95 -6.31 8.10
N PHE A 144 -4.27 -6.88 7.09
CA PHE A 144 -2.81 -7.01 7.12
C PHE A 144 -2.13 -5.64 7.15
N VAL A 145 -2.61 -4.72 6.30
CA VAL A 145 -2.07 -3.36 6.25
C VAL A 145 -2.37 -2.61 7.54
N THR A 146 -3.59 -2.73 8.08
CA THR A 146 -3.95 -2.16 9.39
C THR A 146 -3.04 -2.68 10.51
N GLY A 147 -2.76 -4.00 10.54
CA GLY A 147 -1.85 -4.59 11.52
C GLY A 147 -0.43 -4.06 11.39
N VAL A 148 0.08 -3.91 10.16
CA VAL A 148 1.42 -3.35 9.90
C VAL A 148 1.50 -1.88 10.32
N ILE A 149 0.48 -1.08 10.05
CA ILE A 149 0.38 0.30 10.54
C ILE A 149 0.45 0.35 12.07
N GLY A 150 -0.29 -0.54 12.76
CA GLY A 150 -0.21 -0.69 14.21
C GLY A 150 1.21 -0.99 14.69
N LEU A 151 1.92 -1.91 14.04
CA LEU A 151 3.31 -2.25 14.37
C LEU A 151 4.29 -1.07 14.14
N ILE A 152 4.10 -0.30 13.07
CA ILE A 152 4.90 0.92 12.80
C ILE A 152 4.77 1.91 13.97
N TRP A 153 3.54 2.20 14.41
CA TRP A 153 3.31 3.12 15.52
C TRP A 153 3.76 2.56 16.87
N SER A 154 3.53 1.26 17.13
CA SER A 154 4.05 0.62 18.34
C SER A 154 5.57 0.70 18.45
N GLU A 155 6.27 0.71 17.31
CA GLU A 155 7.70 0.94 17.28
C GLU A 155 8.03 2.42 17.51
N ASN A 156 7.32 3.35 16.88
CA ASN A 156 7.56 4.79 17.06
C ASN A 156 6.26 5.60 17.05
N TYR A 157 5.77 5.94 18.25
CA TYR A 157 4.55 6.74 18.44
C TYR A 157 4.70 8.21 18.04
N CYS A 158 5.93 8.70 17.80
CA CYS A 158 6.15 10.07 17.37
C CYS A 158 5.85 10.29 15.87
N LEU A 159 5.56 9.22 15.13
CA LEU A 159 5.28 9.30 13.70
C LEU A 159 3.89 9.86 13.45
N SER A 160 3.83 10.93 12.66
CA SER A 160 2.56 11.44 12.11
C SER A 160 1.93 10.44 11.12
N SER A 161 0.63 10.60 10.84
CA SER A 161 -0.07 9.79 9.82
C SER A 161 0.66 9.81 8.48
N TYR A 162 1.17 10.98 8.08
CA TYR A 162 1.95 11.16 6.85
C TYR A 162 3.23 10.31 6.82
N GLU A 163 3.94 10.22 7.93
CA GLU A 163 5.18 9.46 8.02
C GLU A 163 4.91 7.97 8.09
N VAL A 164 3.86 7.54 8.78
CA VAL A 164 3.44 6.13 8.80
C VAL A 164 3.07 5.66 7.40
N GLU A 165 2.27 6.44 6.67
CA GLU A 165 1.94 6.14 5.28
C GLU A 165 3.20 6.12 4.39
N SER A 166 4.11 7.07 4.60
CA SER A 166 5.38 7.12 3.87
C SER A 166 6.25 5.91 4.14
N ILE A 167 6.41 5.51 5.40
CA ILE A 167 7.15 4.31 5.79
C ILE A 167 6.50 3.08 5.16
N LEU A 168 5.18 2.96 5.25
CA LEU A 168 4.42 1.84 4.66
C LEU A 168 4.70 1.72 3.15
N LYS A 169 4.66 2.83 2.40
CA LYS A 169 4.88 2.85 0.96
C LYS A 169 6.37 2.68 0.58
N LEU A 170 7.29 3.38 1.24
CA LEU A 170 8.75 3.31 0.96
C LEU A 170 9.34 1.94 1.29
N SER A 171 8.76 1.23 2.26
CA SER A 171 9.22 -0.08 2.71
C SER A 171 8.64 -1.25 1.91
N SER A 172 7.62 -1.01 1.08
CA SER A 172 6.93 -2.04 0.31
C SER A 172 7.82 -2.73 -0.73
N GLU A 173 7.36 -3.88 -1.23
CA GLU A 173 8.00 -4.67 -2.27
C GLU A 173 7.45 -4.33 -3.66
N GLU A 174 8.33 -4.17 -4.64
CA GLU A 174 7.90 -3.86 -6.01
C GLU A 174 7.38 -5.13 -6.68
N ILE A 175 6.12 -5.10 -7.11
CA ILE A 175 5.51 -6.24 -7.78
C ILE A 175 4.96 -5.89 -9.17
N GLU A 176 4.91 -4.61 -9.51
CA GLU A 176 4.22 -4.11 -10.71
C GLU A 176 4.86 -4.60 -12.01
N ASN A 177 6.19 -4.70 -12.03
CA ASN A 177 6.96 -5.12 -13.20
C ASN A 177 7.15 -6.64 -13.33
N LEU A 178 6.57 -7.43 -12.43
CA LEU A 178 6.60 -8.88 -12.52
C LEU A 178 5.76 -9.38 -13.72
N GLU A 179 6.21 -10.46 -14.34
CA GLU A 179 5.40 -11.15 -15.32
C GLU A 179 4.08 -11.62 -14.69
N GLY A 180 2.98 -11.41 -15.41
CA GLY A 180 1.61 -11.56 -14.90
C GLY A 180 1.00 -10.27 -14.32
N ASN A 181 1.80 -9.25 -13.99
CA ASN A 181 1.29 -7.97 -13.49
C ASN A 181 1.29 -6.83 -14.52
N THR A 182 1.78 -7.05 -15.74
CA THR A 182 1.91 -6.02 -16.77
C THR A 182 0.61 -5.25 -17.07
N ARG A 183 -0.55 -5.93 -16.97
CA ARG A 183 -1.88 -5.30 -17.15
C ARG A 183 -2.22 -4.28 -16.05
N TYR A 184 -1.64 -4.42 -14.87
CA TYR A 184 -1.92 -3.63 -13.68
C TYR A 184 -0.85 -2.55 -13.43
N ARG A 185 -0.03 -2.25 -14.44
CA ARG A 185 0.91 -1.13 -14.35
C ARG A 185 0.17 0.19 -14.06
N GLY A 186 0.68 0.98 -13.12
CA GLY A 186 0.04 2.19 -12.60
C GLY A 186 -1.04 1.94 -11.55
N LYS A 187 -1.39 0.67 -11.26
CA LYS A 187 -2.64 0.30 -10.57
C LYS A 187 -2.47 -0.58 -9.33
N LEU A 188 -1.23 -0.85 -8.90
CA LEU A 188 -0.92 -1.68 -7.72
C LEU A 188 -0.29 -0.89 -6.57
N GLY A 189 -0.41 0.44 -6.59
CA GLY A 189 0.11 1.29 -5.53
C GLY A 189 1.63 1.20 -5.40
N ALA A 190 2.11 1.31 -4.17
CA ALA A 190 3.52 1.09 -3.85
C ALA A 190 3.94 -0.39 -3.99
N GLY A 191 3.02 -1.32 -4.21
CA GLY A 191 3.30 -2.76 -4.30
C GLY A 191 2.98 -3.49 -2.99
N ARG A 192 3.58 -4.66 -2.76
CA ARG A 192 3.20 -5.52 -1.63
C ARG A 192 3.73 -4.98 -0.31
N VAL A 193 2.88 -4.92 0.71
CA VAL A 193 3.26 -4.60 2.10
C VAL A 193 4.42 -5.50 2.58
N ASN A 194 5.39 -4.90 3.27
CA ASN A 194 6.52 -5.60 3.86
C ASN A 194 6.68 -5.18 5.33
N ALA A 195 6.08 -5.96 6.23
CA ALA A 195 6.04 -5.65 7.66
C ALA A 195 7.43 -5.47 8.27
N TYR A 196 8.38 -6.35 7.94
CA TYR A 196 9.74 -6.29 8.46
C TYR A 196 10.45 -4.98 8.06
N ARG A 197 10.41 -4.62 6.77
CA ARG A 197 11.05 -3.38 6.28
C ARG A 197 10.37 -2.15 6.89
N ALA A 198 9.05 -2.17 7.03
CA ALA A 198 8.28 -1.07 7.60
C ALA A 198 8.64 -0.82 9.08
N VAL A 199 8.61 -1.86 9.91
CA VAL A 199 8.95 -1.77 11.34
C VAL A 199 10.42 -1.43 11.54
N LYS A 200 11.33 -2.01 10.75
CA LYS A 200 12.75 -1.63 10.79
C LYS A 200 12.95 -0.15 10.49
N MET A 201 12.29 0.37 9.46
CA MET A 201 12.37 1.79 9.09
C MET A 201 11.79 2.69 10.20
N ALA A 202 10.66 2.29 10.81
CA ALA A 202 10.06 2.99 11.95
C ALA A 202 10.96 3.01 13.19
N ARG A 203 11.70 1.93 13.45
CA ARG A 203 12.71 1.92 14.51
C ARG A 203 13.83 2.90 14.21
N GLU A 204 14.36 2.86 12.98
CA GLU A 204 15.49 3.71 12.56
C GLU A 204 15.19 5.21 12.63
N THR A 205 13.92 5.63 12.62
CA THR A 205 13.54 7.04 12.80
C THR A 205 13.70 7.55 14.23
N LYS A 206 13.56 6.69 15.26
CA LYS A 206 13.75 7.10 16.67
C LYS A 206 15.15 6.82 17.23
N GLU A 207 15.93 5.96 16.57
CA GLU A 207 17.27 5.61 17.05
C GLU A 207 18.20 6.83 17.12
N LEU A 208 18.96 6.94 18.23
CA LEU A 208 19.84 8.10 18.49
C LEU A 208 20.84 8.33 17.36
N PHE A 209 21.38 7.24 16.80
CA PHE A 209 22.31 7.23 15.68
C PHE A 209 21.81 6.39 14.50
N GLY A 210 20.48 6.28 14.34
CA GLY A 210 19.83 5.49 13.30
C GLY A 210 20.15 5.93 11.87
N ASN A 211 19.96 5.03 10.91
CA ASN A 211 20.05 5.35 9.49
C ASN A 211 18.86 4.75 8.75
N VAL A 212 17.91 5.60 8.38
CA VAL A 212 16.77 5.18 7.54
C VAL A 212 17.26 4.99 6.12
N GLU A 213 17.10 3.78 5.60
CA GLU A 213 17.46 3.47 4.21
C GLU A 213 16.23 3.45 3.30
N VAL A 214 16.28 4.27 2.24
CA VAL A 214 15.31 4.26 1.14
C VAL A 214 16.00 3.75 -0.11
N SER A 215 15.58 2.60 -0.62
CA SER A 215 16.32 1.95 -1.69
C SER A 215 15.52 1.02 -2.59
N ASN A 216 16.04 0.86 -3.82
CA ASN A 216 15.64 -0.14 -4.81
C ASN A 216 14.19 -0.01 -5.28
N ARG A 217 13.68 1.21 -5.46
CA ARG A 217 12.32 1.46 -5.95
C ARG A 217 12.28 2.52 -7.04
N ASP A 218 11.27 2.46 -7.89
CA ASP A 218 10.84 3.54 -8.78
C ASP A 218 9.48 4.07 -8.31
N MET A 219 9.46 5.28 -7.73
CA MET A 219 8.29 5.91 -7.17
C MET A 219 7.88 7.11 -8.03
N TYR A 220 6.70 7.02 -8.65
CA TYR A 220 6.20 8.01 -9.62
C TYR A 220 4.97 8.79 -9.14
N ARG A 221 4.52 8.56 -7.91
CA ARG A 221 3.39 9.24 -7.28
C ARG A 221 3.52 9.22 -5.76
N TYR A 222 2.60 9.91 -5.08
CA TYR A 222 2.53 10.14 -3.63
C TYR A 222 3.50 11.18 -3.06
N HIS A 223 3.22 11.59 -1.82
CA HIS A 223 4.01 12.56 -1.08
C HIS A 223 4.71 11.86 0.09
N TYR A 224 6.00 11.58 -0.07
CA TYR A 224 6.82 10.90 0.93
C TYR A 224 7.37 11.90 1.95
N ARG A 225 7.04 11.69 3.21
CA ARG A 225 7.47 12.52 4.34
C ARG A 225 8.19 11.67 5.38
N LEU A 226 9.36 12.14 5.78
CA LEU A 226 10.11 11.66 6.94
C LEU A 226 10.56 12.93 7.66
N GLU A 227 9.76 13.42 8.60
CA GLU A 227 9.88 14.76 9.19
C GLU A 227 10.27 14.75 10.66
N ASN A 228 9.99 13.66 11.38
CA ASN A 228 10.41 13.35 12.74
C ASN A 228 11.89 12.95 12.79
N ALA A 229 12.71 13.79 12.15
CA ALA A 229 14.06 13.60 11.65
C ALA A 229 14.83 12.38 12.21
N PRO A 230 14.90 11.25 11.47
CA PRO A 230 15.93 10.24 11.70
C PRO A 230 17.31 10.87 11.82
N TYR A 231 18.24 10.19 12.52
CA TYR A 231 19.60 10.70 12.63
C TYR A 231 20.26 10.84 11.26
N ASN A 232 20.27 9.78 10.45
CA ASN A 232 20.67 9.79 9.06
C ASN A 232 19.57 9.25 8.14
N ILE A 233 19.55 9.72 6.89
CA ILE A 233 18.81 9.09 5.79
C ILE A 233 19.80 8.72 4.69
N THR A 234 19.72 7.49 4.19
CA THR A 234 20.47 7.05 3.01
C THR A 234 19.50 6.69 1.90
N VAL A 235 19.60 7.37 0.76
CA VAL A 235 18.85 7.08 -0.46
C VAL A 235 19.81 6.44 -1.46
N LYS A 236 19.51 5.23 -1.95
CA LYS A 236 20.39 4.51 -2.91
C LYS A 236 19.59 3.70 -3.92
N ASN A 237 20.02 3.68 -5.18
CA ASN A 237 19.31 2.97 -6.25
C ASN A 237 17.79 3.24 -6.23
N GLN A 238 17.41 4.51 -6.12
CA GLN A 238 16.05 4.95 -5.85
C GLN A 238 15.65 6.04 -6.83
N THR A 239 14.51 5.86 -7.50
CA THR A 239 13.93 6.89 -8.37
C THR A 239 12.72 7.51 -7.70
N PHE A 240 12.66 8.85 -7.70
CA PHE A 240 11.47 9.63 -7.44
C PHE A 240 11.19 10.51 -8.66
N ARG A 241 10.05 10.33 -9.32
CA ARG A 241 9.71 11.02 -10.57
C ARG A 241 8.24 11.43 -10.65
N ASP A 242 7.90 12.19 -11.68
CA ASP A 242 6.53 12.61 -11.99
C ASP A 242 5.89 13.30 -10.78
N SER A 243 4.72 12.87 -10.33
CA SER A 243 4.02 13.52 -9.21
C SER A 243 4.57 13.11 -7.83
N ALA A 244 5.55 12.21 -7.76
CA ALA A 244 6.19 11.85 -6.51
C ALA A 244 6.87 13.07 -5.87
N SER A 245 6.56 13.35 -4.62
CA SER A 245 7.21 14.40 -3.83
C SER A 245 7.97 13.80 -2.65
N VAL A 246 9.06 14.45 -2.26
CA VAL A 246 9.85 14.06 -1.10
C VAL A 246 10.00 15.25 -0.16
N ARG A 247 9.77 15.01 1.13
CA ARG A 247 10.14 15.92 2.21
C ARG A 247 10.82 15.12 3.30
N PHE A 248 12.15 15.10 3.24
CA PHE A 248 12.99 14.38 4.20
C PHE A 248 13.74 15.37 5.07
N LYS A 249 13.59 15.20 6.38
CA LYS A 249 14.36 15.89 7.42
C LYS A 249 15.24 14.86 8.11
N ALA A 250 16.50 15.20 8.38
CA ALA A 250 17.41 14.36 9.18
C ALA A 250 18.17 15.23 10.19
N ARG A 251 18.61 14.66 11.32
CA ARG A 251 19.35 15.43 12.34
C ARG A 251 20.80 15.65 11.95
N ASN A 252 21.43 14.70 11.27
CA ASN A 252 22.86 14.73 10.94
C ASN A 252 23.12 14.78 9.44
N ALA A 253 22.67 13.79 8.67
CA ALA A 253 22.98 13.74 7.23
C ALA A 253 21.90 13.07 6.38
N ILE A 254 21.83 13.49 5.12
CA ILE A 254 21.05 12.83 4.06
C ILE A 254 22.03 12.48 2.94
N TYR A 255 22.25 11.19 2.71
CA TYR A 255 23.14 10.70 1.67
C TYR A 255 22.35 10.30 0.43
N LEU A 256 22.58 10.99 -0.69
CA LEU A 256 22.12 10.54 -2.01
C LEU A 256 23.25 9.73 -2.66
N LYS A 257 23.11 8.41 -2.66
CA LYS A 257 24.10 7.46 -3.19
C LYS A 257 23.86 7.16 -4.68
N PRO A 258 24.81 6.52 -5.39
CA PRO A 258 24.64 6.14 -6.80
C PRO A 258 23.33 5.39 -7.08
N GLY A 259 22.82 5.57 -8.30
CA GLY A 259 21.51 5.05 -8.72
C GLY A 259 20.32 5.84 -8.18
N THR A 260 20.54 6.93 -7.42
CA THR A 260 19.45 7.83 -7.02
C THR A 260 19.08 8.78 -8.16
N THR A 261 17.80 8.84 -8.53
CA THR A 261 17.27 9.71 -9.58
C THR A 261 16.13 10.55 -9.02
N LEU A 262 16.23 11.88 -9.15
CA LEU A 262 15.21 12.84 -8.75
C LEU A 262 14.71 13.57 -10.00
N ARG A 263 13.46 13.33 -10.41
CA ARG A 263 12.82 13.90 -11.61
C ARG A 263 11.37 14.32 -11.35
N PRO A 264 11.10 15.22 -10.37
CA PRO A 264 9.75 15.75 -10.14
C PRO A 264 9.18 16.43 -11.40
N ASP A 265 7.86 16.32 -11.59
CA ASP A 265 7.13 17.18 -12.51
C ASP A 265 6.79 18.54 -11.86
N LYS A 266 5.99 19.37 -12.53
CA LYS A 266 5.63 20.73 -12.07
C LYS A 266 4.75 20.76 -10.82
N THR A 267 4.14 19.64 -10.46
CA THR A 267 3.23 19.50 -9.31
C THR A 267 3.93 19.00 -8.06
N SER A 268 5.16 18.50 -8.18
CA SER A 268 5.89 17.85 -7.09
C SER A 268 7.17 18.60 -6.70
N ARG A 269 7.63 18.33 -5.46
CA ARG A 269 8.84 18.97 -4.92
C ARG A 269 9.69 17.95 -4.17
N MET A 270 11.00 18.08 -4.35
CA MET A 270 12.01 17.32 -3.60
C MET A 270 12.67 18.24 -2.58
N THR A 271 12.45 17.99 -1.29
CA THR A 271 12.97 18.80 -0.19
C THR A 271 13.76 17.90 0.76
N PHE A 272 15.02 18.25 0.95
CA PHE A 272 15.93 17.60 1.89
C PHE A 272 16.46 18.65 2.85
N LYS A 273 16.32 18.43 4.16
CA LYS A 273 16.72 19.40 5.19
C LYS A 273 17.47 18.71 6.32
N ILE A 274 18.56 19.31 6.75
CA ILE A 274 19.21 18.96 8.02
C ILE A 274 18.64 19.84 9.12
N ASP A 275 18.23 19.24 10.22
CA ASP A 275 17.73 19.93 11.40
C ASP A 275 18.18 19.19 12.67
N ALA A 276 19.37 19.55 13.14
CA ALA A 276 20.00 18.99 14.32
C ALA A 276 19.23 19.28 15.63
N THR A 277 18.24 20.18 15.60
CA THR A 277 17.46 20.58 16.79
C THR A 277 16.20 19.74 16.98
N THR A 278 15.93 18.79 16.08
CA THR A 278 14.74 17.94 16.15
C THR A 278 14.75 17.11 17.44
N PRO A 279 13.68 17.13 18.24
CA PRO A 279 13.60 16.37 19.48
C PRO A 279 13.76 14.86 19.26
N THR A 280 14.39 14.18 20.22
CA THR A 280 14.51 12.72 20.27
C THR A 280 13.74 12.12 21.44
N GLY A 281 12.75 12.86 21.96
CA GLY A 281 11.94 12.42 23.08
C GLY A 281 11.09 11.21 22.72
N GLU A 282 10.70 10.44 23.73
CA GLU A 282 9.67 9.42 23.57
C GLU A 282 8.30 10.09 23.43
N CYS A 283 7.49 9.60 22.49
CA CYS A 283 6.09 9.96 22.39
C CYS A 283 5.24 8.80 22.89
N PHE A 284 4.05 9.13 23.39
CA PHE A 284 3.08 8.16 23.86
C PHE A 284 1.76 8.39 23.13
N PRO A 285 0.95 7.33 22.92
CA PRO A 285 -0.35 7.48 22.30
C PRO A 285 -1.23 8.41 23.14
N GLU A 286 -1.77 9.44 22.50
CA GLU A 286 -2.76 10.33 23.12
C GLU A 286 -4.18 9.78 22.91
N PRO A 287 -5.12 10.06 23.82
CA PRO A 287 -6.53 9.73 23.60
C PRO A 287 -7.05 10.39 22.32
N PRO A 288 -7.86 9.70 21.50
CA PRO A 288 -8.47 10.31 20.34
C PRO A 288 -9.27 11.55 20.73
N LYS A 289 -9.18 12.59 19.91
CA LYS A 289 -10.03 13.79 20.03
C LYS A 289 -11.51 13.39 20.03
N ALA A 290 -12.32 14.10 20.80
CA ALA A 290 -13.77 13.97 20.72
C ALA A 290 -14.28 14.64 19.44
N TYR A 291 -15.01 13.89 18.62
CA TYR A 291 -15.57 14.37 17.36
C TYR A 291 -17.05 14.69 17.49
N GLU A 292 -17.45 15.89 17.08
CA GLU A 292 -18.88 16.22 16.96
C GLU A 292 -19.55 15.36 15.88
N ARG A 293 -20.80 14.98 16.12
CA ARG A 293 -21.59 14.23 15.13
C ARG A 293 -21.95 15.14 13.96
N LEU A 294 -21.55 14.72 12.75
CA LEU A 294 -21.98 15.36 11.49
C LEU A 294 -23.51 15.34 11.34
N TYR A 295 -24.14 14.24 11.78
CA TYR A 295 -25.59 14.09 11.78
C TYR A 295 -26.11 14.24 13.20
N LYS A 296 -26.78 15.37 13.47
CA LYS A 296 -27.60 15.52 14.67
C LYS A 296 -28.79 14.58 14.54
N LYS A 297 -29.04 13.78 15.58
CA LYS A 297 -30.20 12.88 15.64
C LYS A 297 -31.50 13.65 15.54
#